data_AF-K0VMU7-F1
#
_entry.id   AF-K0VMU7-F1
#
_cell.length_a   1.000
_cell.length_b   1.000
_cell.length_c   1.000
_cell.angle_alpha   90.00
_cell.angle_beta   90.00
_cell.angle_gamma   90.00
#
_symmetry.space_group_name_H-M   'P 1'
#
loop_
_entity.id
_entity.type
_entity.pdbx_description
1 polymer ?
#
loop_
_entity_poly.entity_id
_entity_poly.type
_entity_poly.pdbx_seq_one_letter_code
_entity_poly.pdbx_strand_id
1 'polypeptide(L)'
;MSALETAETYFPEQKRLVQRLFYVSEAFHSMCEDLADAAQALAHVERLPETVREARRLEYAGLVEALQKEMGEAIAQSKIVMLRRPPPTGPKPL
;
A
#
# COMPACT_ATOMS: atom_id res chain seq x y z
N MET A 1 3.72 -0.78 14.26
CA MET A 1 4.12 -1.48 13.02
C MET A 1 4.65 -0.43 12.07
N SER A 2 5.65 -0.75 11.25
CA SER A 2 6.14 0.17 10.21
C SER A 2 5.15 0.27 9.03
N ALA A 3 5.34 1.30 8.19
CA ALA A 3 4.58 1.49 6.95
C ALA A 3 4.63 0.25 6.04
N LEU A 4 5.83 -0.30 5.85
CA LEU A 4 6.04 -1.49 5.03
C LEU A 4 5.37 -2.74 5.63
N GLU A 5 5.56 -3.02 6.92
CA GLU A 5 4.93 -4.18 7.58
C GLU A 5 3.39 -4.11 7.53
N THR A 6 2.84 -2.90 7.64
CA THR A 6 1.40 -2.68 7.54
C THR A 6 0.92 -2.99 6.12
N ALA A 7 1.55 -2.42 5.10
CA ALA A 7 1.23 -2.71 3.70
C ALA A 7 1.36 -4.22 3.38
N GLU A 8 2.39 -4.89 3.89
CA GLU A 8 2.55 -6.34 3.71
C GLU A 8 1.45 -7.19 4.33
N THR A 9 0.83 -6.69 5.42
CA THR A 9 -0.31 -7.34 6.07
C THR A 9 -1.56 -7.28 5.19
N TYR A 10 -1.76 -6.14 4.51
CA TYR A 10 -2.89 -5.96 3.59
C TYR A 10 -2.68 -6.63 2.22
N PHE A 11 -1.43 -6.84 1.82
CA PHE A 11 -1.07 -7.43 0.52
C PHE A 11 -0.14 -8.66 0.66
N PRO A 12 -0.55 -9.73 1.38
CA PRO A 12 0.31 -10.86 1.71
C PRO A 12 0.84 -11.60 0.47
N GLU A 13 -0.01 -11.80 -0.54
CA GLU A 13 0.35 -12.48 -1.80
C GLU A 13 1.34 -11.66 -2.66
N GLN A 14 1.53 -10.38 -2.34
CA GLN A 14 2.27 -9.43 -3.16
C GLN A 14 3.43 -8.76 -2.41
N LYS A 15 3.79 -9.28 -1.23
CA LYS A 15 4.86 -8.76 -0.34
C LYS A 15 6.12 -8.32 -1.08
N ARG A 16 6.68 -9.17 -1.95
CA ARG A 16 7.91 -8.84 -2.71
C ARG A 16 7.76 -7.62 -3.62
N LEU A 17 6.58 -7.45 -4.23
CA LEU A 17 6.30 -6.32 -5.10
C LEU A 17 6.03 -5.05 -4.28
N VAL A 18 5.30 -5.18 -3.17
CA VAL A 18 5.09 -4.10 -2.19
C VAL A 18 6.43 -3.58 -1.66
N GLN A 19 7.31 -4.47 -1.19
CA GLN A 19 8.67 -4.12 -0.76
C GLN A 19 9.44 -3.37 -1.85
N ARG A 20 9.42 -3.88 -3.08
CA ARG A 20 10.08 -3.22 -4.20
C ARG A 20 9.53 -1.81 -4.42
N LEU A 21 8.21 -1.67 -4.55
CA LEU A 21 7.56 -0.37 -4.81
C LEU A 21 7.80 0.62 -3.68
N PHE A 22 7.77 0.14 -2.43
CA PHE A 22 8.08 0.94 -1.24
C PHE A 22 9.46 1.59 -1.32
N TYR A 23 10.48 0.88 -1.81
CA TYR A 23 11.84 1.42 -1.92
C TYR A 23 12.13 2.21 -3.20
N VAL A 24 11.34 2.02 -4.27
CA VAL A 24 11.65 2.61 -5.60
C VAL A 24 10.64 3.66 -6.07
N SER A 25 9.51 3.81 -5.40
CA SER A 25 8.45 4.75 -5.74
C SER A 25 8.08 5.58 -4.52
N GLU A 26 8.47 6.85 -4.51
CA GLU A 26 8.14 7.80 -3.44
C GLU A 26 6.63 7.94 -3.24
N ALA A 27 5.86 7.98 -4.34
CA ALA A 27 4.41 7.99 -4.29
C ALA A 27 3.84 6.74 -3.59
N PHE A 28 4.42 5.56 -3.85
CA PHE A 28 3.99 4.33 -3.19
C PHE A 28 4.43 4.27 -1.72
N HIS A 29 5.61 4.80 -1.41
CA HIS A 29 6.09 4.96 -0.04
C HIS A 29 5.11 5.81 0.80
N SER A 30 4.73 6.99 0.29
CA SER A 30 3.77 7.88 0.95
C SER A 30 2.42 7.19 1.19
N MET A 31 1.89 6.44 0.20
CA MET A 31 0.65 5.67 0.39
C MET A 31 0.77 4.62 1.50
N CYS A 32 1.93 3.97 1.64
CA CYS A 32 2.17 3.02 2.74
C CYS A 32 2.22 3.72 4.11
N GLU A 33 2.76 4.94 4.18
CA GLU A 33 2.78 5.75 5.40
C GLU A 33 1.35 6.15 5.79
N ASP A 34 0.58 6.68 4.83
CA ASP A 34 -0.82 7.05 5.04
C ASP A 34 -1.67 5.86 5.50
N LEU A 35 -1.44 4.67 4.92
CA LEU A 35 -2.14 3.44 5.32
C LEU A 35 -1.80 3.05 6.75
N ALA A 36 -0.54 3.15 7.17
CA ALA A 36 -0.13 2.83 8.52
C ALA A 36 -0.71 3.80 9.55
N ASP A 37 -0.72 5.09 9.25
CA ASP A 37 -1.32 6.10 10.11
C ASP A 37 -2.83 5.91 10.23
N ALA A 38 -3.53 5.65 9.12
CA ALA A 38 -4.96 5.38 9.11
C ALA A 38 -5.32 4.09 9.87
N ALA A 39 -4.57 3.00 9.67
CA ALA A 39 -4.76 1.74 10.38
C ALA A 39 -4.50 1.89 11.89
N GLN A 40 -3.46 2.65 12.26
CA GLN A 40 -3.17 2.95 13.66
C GLN A 40 -4.29 3.78 14.29
N ALA A 41 -4.78 4.82 13.60
CA ALA A 41 -5.89 5.63 14.06
C ALA A 41 -7.16 4.79 14.26
N LEU A 42 -7.49 3.89 13.32
CA LEU A 42 -8.61 2.97 13.45
C LEU A 42 -8.48 2.07 14.70
N ALA A 43 -7.31 1.50 14.95
CA ALA A 43 -7.06 0.70 16.15
C ALA A 43 -7.17 1.51 17.46
N HIS A 44 -6.89 2.81 17.42
CA HIS A 44 -7.09 3.70 18.56
C HIS A 44 -8.57 4.04 18.77
N VAL A 45 -9.33 4.17 17.68
CA VAL A 45 -10.78 4.43 17.73
C VAL A 45 -11.53 3.32 18.44
N GLU A 46 -11.12 2.06 18.29
CA GLU A 46 -11.73 0.94 19.02
C GLU A 46 -11.67 1.09 20.55
N ARG A 47 -10.79 1.96 21.07
CA ARG A 47 -10.65 2.25 22.51
C ARG A 47 -11.45 3.48 22.96
N LEU A 48 -12.07 4.22 22.05
CA LEU A 48 -12.85 5.43 22.36
C LEU A 48 -14.23 5.10 22.97
N PRO A 49 -14.87 6.01 23.71
CA PRO A 49 -16.25 5.82 24.18
C PRO A 49 -17.21 5.46 23.04
N GLU A 50 -18.16 4.57 23.30
CA GLU A 50 -19.12 4.05 22.31
C GLU A 50 -19.85 5.17 21.54
N THR A 51 -20.13 6.28 22.21
CA THR A 51 -20.81 7.47 21.67
C THR A 51 -20.10 8.13 20.50
N VAL A 52 -18.78 7.99 20.38
CA VAL A 52 -17.97 8.55 19.27
C VAL A 52 -17.29 7.47 18.44
N ARG A 53 -17.26 6.23 18.94
CA ARG A 53 -16.56 5.11 18.35
C ARG A 53 -17.09 4.78 16.97
N GLU A 54 -18.40 4.65 16.81
CA GLU A 54 -18.97 4.16 15.54
C GLU A 54 -18.71 5.13 14.39
N ALA A 55 -18.95 6.43 14.60
CA ALA A 55 -18.73 7.46 13.59
C ALA A 55 -17.25 7.54 13.16
N ARG A 56 -16.33 7.53 14.15
CA ARG A 56 -14.89 7.55 13.84
C ARG A 56 -14.42 6.24 13.22
N ARG A 57 -14.99 5.10 13.62
CA ARG A 57 -14.62 3.79 13.08
C ARG A 57 -14.95 3.74 11.60
N LEU A 58 -16.14 4.21 11.23
CA LEU A 58 -16.56 4.27 9.83
C LEU A 58 -15.65 5.18 8.99
N GLU A 59 -15.28 6.34 9.54
CA GLU A 59 -14.40 7.30 8.87
C GLU A 59 -13.01 6.71 8.56
N TYR A 60 -12.31 6.19 9.58
CA TYR A 60 -10.98 5.62 9.36
C TYR A 60 -11.01 4.29 8.60
N ALA A 61 -12.07 3.48 8.76
CA ALA A 61 -12.23 2.27 7.95
C ALA A 61 -12.39 2.62 6.46
N GLY A 62 -13.16 3.67 6.13
CA GLY A 62 -13.28 4.16 4.76
C GLY A 62 -11.97 4.68 4.19
N LEU A 63 -11.16 5.38 5.00
CA LEU A 63 -9.83 5.83 4.58
C LEU A 63 -8.89 4.65 4.29
N VAL A 64 -8.88 3.65 5.17
CA VAL A 64 -8.09 2.41 5.00
C VAL A 64 -8.54 1.64 3.76
N GLU A 65 -9.84 1.58 3.47
CA GLU A 65 -10.37 0.97 2.24
C GLU A 65 -9.94 1.72 0.98
N ALA A 66 -10.04 3.05 0.97
CA ALA A 66 -9.64 3.89 -0.15
C ALA A 66 -8.14 3.73 -0.48
N LEU A 67 -7.28 3.78 0.55
CA LEU A 67 -5.84 3.60 0.40
C LEU A 67 -5.48 2.21 -0.12
N GLN A 68 -6.13 1.15 0.40
CA GLN A 68 -5.93 -0.20 -0.13
C GLN A 68 -6.29 -0.30 -1.62
N LYS A 69 -7.35 0.36 -2.05
CA LYS A 69 -7.73 0.38 -3.47
C LYS A 69 -6.67 1.08 -4.33
N GLU A 70 -6.23 2.27 -3.94
CA GLU A 70 -5.21 3.04 -4.67
C GLU A 70 -3.88 2.27 -4.74
N MET A 71 -3.44 1.67 -3.64
CA MET A 71 -2.25 0.83 -3.60
C MET A 71 -2.41 -0.40 -4.50
N GLY A 72 -3.58 -1.04 -4.50
CA GLY A 72 -3.89 -2.17 -5.38
C GLY A 72 -3.79 -1.80 -6.86
N GLU A 73 -4.29 -0.62 -7.24
CA GLU A 73 -4.17 -0.08 -8.60
C GLU A 73 -2.71 0.21 -8.97
N ALA A 74 -1.94 0.84 -8.08
CA ALA A 74 -0.51 1.10 -8.30
C ALA A 74 0.30 -0.20 -8.46
N ILE A 75 -0.01 -1.23 -7.67
CA ILE A 75 0.57 -2.57 -7.80
C ILE A 75 0.23 -3.19 -9.16
N ALA A 76 -1.03 -3.11 -9.59
CA ALA A 76 -1.48 -3.65 -10.87
C ALA A 76 -0.80 -2.94 -12.06
N GLN A 77 -0.73 -1.61 -12.04
CA GLN A 77 -0.05 -0.80 -13.06
C GLN A 77 1.44 -1.13 -13.15
N SER A 78 2.10 -1.33 -12.00
CA SER A 78 3.51 -1.70 -11.96
C SER A 78 3.78 -3.06 -12.62
N LYS A 79 2.89 -4.04 -12.44
CA LYS A 79 2.98 -5.34 -13.13
C LYS A 79 2.86 -5.17 -14.66
N ILE A 80 1.96 -4.30 -15.13
CA ILE A 80 1.78 -4.03 -16.57
C ILE A 80 3.05 -3.42 -17.17
N VAL A 81 3.66 -2.44 -16.50
CA VAL A 81 4.92 -1.82 -16.96
C VAL A 81 6.04 -2.85 -17.02
N MET A 82 6.14 -3.75 -16.02
CA MET A 82 7.14 -4.82 -16.04
C MET A 82 6.94 -5.82 -17.19
N LEU A 83 5.69 -6.20 -17.50
CA LEU A 83 5.39 -7.08 -18.63
C LEU A 83 5.70 -6.45 -19.99
N ARG A 84 5.60 -5.12 -20.10
CA ARG A 84 5.84 -4.38 -21.34
C ARG A 84 7.30 -4.07 -21.63
N ARG A 85 8.24 -4.37 -20.73
CA ARG A 85 9.67 -4.10 -20.94
C ARG A 85 10.29 -5.27 -21.75
N PRO A 86 10.57 -5.13 -23.07
CA PRO A 86 11.34 -6.13 -23.78
C PRO A 86 12.76 -6.21 -23.18
N PRO A 87 13.42 -7.38 -23.21
CA PRO A 87 14.80 -7.48 -22.75
C PRO A 87 15.68 -6.51 -23.55
N PRO A 88 16.67 -5.85 -22.91
CA PRO A 88 17.63 -5.04 -23.64
C PRO A 88 18.35 -5.96 -24.63
N THR A 89 18.12 -5.73 -25.92
CA THR A 89 18.89 -6.35 -26.99
C THR A 89 20.32 -5.84 -26.90
N GLY A 90 21.16 -6.57 -26.17
CA GLY A 90 22.59 -6.32 -26.09
C GLY A 90 23.22 -6.44 -27.49
N PRO A 91 24.21 -5.61 -27.83
CA PRO A 91 24.82 -5.63 -29.15
C PRO A 91 25.58 -6.95 -29.37
N LYS A 92 25.43 -7.53 -30.57
CA LYS A 92 26.19 -8.69 -31.02
C LYS A 92 27.69 -8.37 -31.01
N PRO A 93 28.56 -9.28 -30.53
CA PRO A 93 29.99 -9.09 -30.63
C PRO A 93 30.43 -9.19 -32.11
N LEU A 94 31.31 -8.28 -32.52
CA LEU A 94 32.15 -8.40 -33.70
C LEU A 94 33.44 -9.14 -33.34
#